data_AF-A0A9P1GQ26-F1
#
_entry.id   AF-A0A9P1GQ26-F1
#
_cell.length_a   1.000
_cell.length_b   1.000
_cell.length_c   1.000
_cell.angle_alpha   90.00
_cell.angle_beta   90.00
_cell.angle_gamma   90.00
#
_symmetry.space_group_name_H-M   'P 1'
#
loop_
_entity.id
_entity.type
_entity.pdbx_description
1 polymer ?
#
loop_
_entity_poly.entity_id
_entity_poly.type
_entity_poly.pdbx_seq_one_letter_code
_entity_poly.pdbx_strand_id
1 'polypeptide(L)'
;MDAIFGHNVAEEIRTRKLMVPELKQKETRFHPELPDVEEHRQFLTLVEDAEEEENCEEIDRLFKAVDKDQDDESDSDSSSAPKKKKRKESKEEKSHDAEPEEDKPAKSPEKKASKKDKNNKKEKKEKKNKREENAKPETEEEKQEREKKEAAAKLQKEAKKAVSDASSKIKWAIGLEPNIAHLYSPKSEKFAASVKADVDEKKHATEVLSEQIRDLDASRKELEIACEPLKKKGETDAGPFERDVTEKLASGDPRRGISRYFGLSEQASRFLTQSEADDIERAGKAYLLAYRQLNHMSIRSRKLAWVLVPKWHVMSHVLKHDVQARRCNPRFYHTFCDEDGMMVLKKWARRADPKHRENGIMRIARLRMKTLSWRLRHVNQKRKR
;
A
#
# COMPACT_ATOMS: atom_id res chain seq x y z
N MET A 1 7.60 9.75 -21.85
CA MET A 1 7.72 9.69 -20.37
C MET A 1 8.37 8.37 -20.04
N ASP A 2 9.70 8.36 -19.96
CA ASP A 2 10.42 7.14 -19.55
C ASP A 2 10.03 6.79 -18.12
N ALA A 3 9.85 5.51 -17.84
CA ALA A 3 9.55 5.02 -16.51
C ALA A 3 10.75 5.26 -15.58
N ILE A 4 10.88 6.48 -15.06
CA ILE A 4 11.89 6.85 -14.06
C ILE A 4 11.72 5.99 -12.79
N PHE A 5 10.50 5.51 -12.55
CA PHE A 5 10.20 4.54 -11.50
C PHE A 5 10.60 3.13 -11.97
N GLY A 6 11.83 2.75 -11.63
CA GLY A 6 12.34 1.39 -11.85
C GLY A 6 13.80 1.36 -12.26
N HIS A 7 14.26 2.31 -13.07
CA HIS A 7 15.63 2.32 -13.58
C HIS A 7 16.68 2.45 -12.47
N ASN A 8 16.51 3.42 -11.57
CA ASN A 8 17.44 3.63 -10.45
C ASN A 8 17.50 2.42 -9.51
N VAL A 9 16.34 1.78 -9.26
CA VAL A 9 16.25 0.59 -8.41
C VAL A 9 16.89 -0.61 -9.10
N ALA A 10 16.68 -0.77 -10.40
CA ALA A 10 17.30 -1.83 -11.19
C ALA A 10 18.83 -1.68 -11.23
N GLU A 11 19.34 -0.47 -11.40
CA GLU A 11 20.79 -0.19 -11.35
C GLU A 11 21.38 -0.43 -9.95
N GLU A 12 20.67 -0.07 -8.88
CA GLU A 12 21.10 -0.36 -7.51
C GLU A 12 21.16 -1.87 -7.24
N ILE A 13 20.15 -2.64 -7.68
CA ILE A 13 20.13 -4.10 -7.59
C ILE A 13 21.28 -4.71 -8.39
N ARG A 14 21.48 -4.24 -9.63
CA ARG A 14 22.59 -4.68 -10.49
C ARG A 14 23.94 -4.45 -9.82
N THR A 15 24.15 -3.24 -9.29
CA THR A 15 25.39 -2.85 -8.62
C THR A 15 25.65 -3.71 -7.39
N ARG A 16 24.63 -3.93 -6.56
CA ARG A 16 24.72 -4.80 -5.38
C ARG A 16 25.11 -6.24 -5.74
N LYS A 17 24.48 -6.82 -6.76
CA LYS A 17 24.77 -8.20 -7.19
C LYS A 17 26.16 -8.36 -7.78
N LEU A 18 26.71 -7.32 -8.40
CA LEU A 18 28.08 -7.35 -8.93
C LEU A 18 29.15 -7.12 -7.87
N MET A 19 28.85 -6.31 -6.85
CA MET A 19 29.78 -5.97 -5.76
C MET A 19 29.96 -7.10 -4.74
N VAL A 20 28.94 -7.92 -4.49
CA VAL A 20 29.00 -9.02 -3.51
C VAL A 20 29.32 -10.35 -4.22
N PRO A 21 30.49 -10.98 -3.98
CA PRO A 21 30.93 -12.17 -4.73
C PRO A 21 29.96 -13.35 -4.63
N GLU A 22 29.38 -13.57 -3.45
CA GLU A 22 28.42 -14.64 -3.19
C GLU A 22 27.13 -14.45 -4.01
N LEU A 23 26.58 -13.22 -4.05
CA LEU A 23 25.42 -12.89 -4.87
C LEU A 23 25.74 -12.93 -6.36
N LYS A 24 26.94 -12.51 -6.75
CA LYS A 24 27.40 -12.59 -8.15
C LYS A 24 27.37 -14.03 -8.65
N GLN A 25 27.84 -14.98 -7.84
CA GLN A 25 27.87 -16.40 -8.21
C GLN A 25 26.47 -17.05 -8.19
N LYS A 26 25.62 -16.67 -7.24
CA LYS A 26 24.28 -17.28 -7.07
C LYS A 26 23.20 -16.68 -7.98
N GLU A 27 23.24 -15.37 -8.20
CA GLU A 27 22.12 -14.59 -8.77
C GLU A 27 22.44 -13.94 -10.11
N THR A 28 23.64 -14.15 -10.66
CA THR A 28 23.96 -13.71 -12.02
C THR A 28 24.31 -14.89 -12.89
N ARG A 29 23.77 -14.91 -14.10
CA ARG A 29 24.09 -15.92 -15.13
C ARG A 29 24.47 -15.22 -16.41
N PHE A 30 25.42 -15.80 -17.13
CA PHE A 30 25.72 -15.35 -18.48
C PHE A 30 24.58 -15.71 -19.42
N HIS A 31 24.40 -14.91 -20.48
CA HIS A 31 23.42 -15.21 -21.51
C HIS A 31 23.79 -16.54 -22.20
N PRO A 32 22.86 -17.49 -22.38
CA PRO A 32 23.18 -18.79 -22.96
C PRO A 32 23.72 -18.69 -24.39
N GLU A 33 23.25 -17.72 -25.17
CA GLU A 33 23.66 -17.53 -26.57
C GLU A 33 24.84 -16.57 -26.73
N LEU A 34 25.12 -15.72 -25.73
CA LEU A 34 26.13 -14.66 -25.79
C LEU A 34 26.90 -14.59 -24.46
N PRO A 35 27.66 -15.65 -24.11
CA PRO A 35 28.33 -15.73 -22.81
C PRO A 35 29.41 -14.66 -22.62
N ASP A 36 29.99 -14.18 -23.72
CA ASP A 36 31.10 -13.21 -23.68
C ASP A 36 30.63 -11.76 -23.57
N VAL A 37 29.33 -11.47 -23.76
CA VAL A 37 28.80 -10.10 -23.74
C VAL A 37 28.29 -9.77 -22.34
N GLU A 38 29.06 -9.01 -21.58
CA GLU A 38 28.74 -8.68 -20.18
C GLU A 38 27.44 -7.88 -20.03
N GLU A 39 27.06 -7.10 -21.03
CA GLU A 39 25.80 -6.34 -21.08
C GLU A 39 24.56 -7.26 -21.11
N HIS A 40 24.70 -8.50 -21.59
CA HIS A 40 23.59 -9.46 -21.69
C HIS A 40 23.52 -10.40 -20.47
N ARG A 41 24.31 -10.12 -19.42
CA ARG A 41 24.27 -10.89 -18.18
C ARG A 41 22.86 -10.80 -17.57
N GLN A 42 22.26 -11.96 -17.32
CA GLN A 42 20.95 -12.07 -16.70
C GLN A 42 21.10 -11.95 -15.17
N PHE A 43 20.36 -11.03 -14.57
CA PHE A 43 20.28 -10.84 -13.13
C PHE A 43 19.00 -11.51 -12.63
N LEU A 44 19.13 -12.71 -12.05
CA LEU A 44 18.01 -13.44 -11.47
C LEU A 44 17.52 -12.70 -10.23
N THR A 45 16.38 -12.01 -10.32
CA THR A 45 15.61 -11.68 -9.13
C THR A 45 15.05 -12.99 -8.59
N LEU A 46 15.71 -13.56 -7.57
CA LEU A 46 15.14 -14.62 -6.75
C LEU A 46 13.96 -14.01 -5.99
N VAL A 47 12.86 -13.81 -6.69
CA VAL A 47 11.54 -13.90 -6.09
C VAL A 47 11.24 -15.38 -6.17
N GLU A 48 11.07 -16.09 -5.04
CA GLU A 48 10.00 -17.08 -4.89
C GLU A 48 10.18 -18.00 -3.67
N ASP A 49 11.33 -18.60 -3.35
CA ASP A 49 11.29 -19.67 -2.33
C ASP A 49 11.66 -19.24 -0.89
N ALA A 50 12.65 -18.34 -0.73
CA ALA A 50 13.06 -17.90 0.62
C ALA A 50 12.11 -16.84 1.21
N GLU A 51 11.59 -15.96 0.36
CA GLU A 51 10.59 -14.96 0.78
C GLU A 51 9.20 -15.58 1.01
N GLU A 52 8.85 -16.72 0.39
CA GLU A 52 7.60 -17.42 0.71
C GLU A 52 7.64 -18.07 2.10
N GLU A 53 8.76 -18.67 2.51
CA GLU A 53 8.94 -19.19 3.86
C GLU A 53 8.98 -18.06 4.89
N GLU A 54 9.76 -16.99 4.64
CA GLU A 54 9.78 -15.82 5.53
C GLU A 54 8.42 -15.11 5.60
N ASN A 55 7.70 -14.94 4.49
CA ASN A 55 6.34 -14.41 4.51
C ASN A 55 5.39 -15.32 5.28
N CYS A 56 5.48 -16.65 5.12
CA CYS A 56 4.64 -17.57 5.88
C CYS A 56 4.89 -17.45 7.39
N GLU A 57 6.15 -17.34 7.81
CA GLU A 57 6.53 -17.15 9.21
C GLU A 57 6.12 -15.78 9.76
N GLU A 58 6.26 -14.72 8.97
CA GLU A 58 5.93 -13.36 9.37
C GLU A 58 4.40 -13.17 9.47
N ILE A 59 3.65 -13.79 8.56
CA ILE A 59 2.18 -13.90 8.63
C ILE A 59 1.76 -14.68 9.88
N ASP A 60 2.40 -15.81 10.19
CA ASP A 60 2.11 -16.59 11.40
C ASP A 60 2.47 -15.83 12.69
N ARG A 61 3.51 -14.99 12.69
CA ARG A 61 3.82 -14.07 13.80
C ARG A 61 2.72 -13.02 13.97
N LEU A 62 2.21 -12.46 12.88
CA LEU A 62 1.11 -11.49 12.92
C LEU A 62 -0.16 -12.10 13.51
N PHE A 63 -0.48 -13.35 13.17
CA PHE A 63 -1.61 -14.08 13.77
C PHE A 63 -1.39 -14.38 15.26
N LYS A 64 -0.17 -14.76 15.68
CA LYS A 64 0.15 -14.95 17.11
C LYS A 64 0.06 -13.66 17.93
N ALA A 65 0.31 -12.50 17.32
CA ALA A 65 0.15 -11.22 18.00
C ALA A 65 -1.33 -10.89 18.23
N VAL A 66 -2.19 -11.08 17.22
CA VAL A 66 -3.64 -10.84 17.33
C VAL A 66 -4.30 -11.79 18.32
N ASP A 67 -3.91 -13.08 18.33
CA ASP A 67 -4.47 -14.05 19.26
C ASP A 67 -4.04 -13.75 20.72
N LYS A 68 -2.86 -13.14 20.95
CA LYS A 68 -2.41 -12.74 22.30
C LYS A 68 -3.18 -11.57 22.89
N ASP A 69 -3.62 -10.62 22.06
CA ASP A 69 -4.36 -9.46 22.52
C ASP A 69 -5.82 -9.78 22.91
N GLN A 70 -6.30 -11.00 22.62
CA GLN A 70 -7.66 -11.45 23.00
C GLN A 70 -7.72 -12.24 24.31
N ASP A 71 -6.59 -12.74 24.82
CA ASP A 71 -6.56 -13.61 26.00
C ASP A 71 -6.30 -12.86 27.33
N ASP A 72 -6.02 -11.55 27.29
CA ASP A 72 -5.69 -10.74 28.48
C ASP A 72 -6.91 -10.04 29.15
N GLU A 73 -8.14 -10.31 28.73
CA GLU A 73 -9.36 -9.82 29.42
C GLU A 73 -10.36 -10.94 29.72
N SER A 74 -10.02 -11.87 30.61
CA SER A 74 -11.05 -12.63 31.36
C SER A 74 -10.53 -13.20 32.69
N ASP A 75 -10.24 -12.33 33.65
CA ASP A 75 -10.23 -12.71 35.07
C ASP A 75 -11.68 -12.97 35.52
N SER A 76 -12.13 -14.22 35.38
CA SER A 76 -13.31 -14.74 36.06
C SER A 76 -12.88 -15.84 37.02
N ASP A 77 -12.77 -15.44 38.28
CA ASP A 77 -12.51 -16.28 39.45
C ASP A 77 -13.47 -17.48 39.50
N SER A 78 -12.93 -18.69 39.37
CA SER A 78 -13.58 -19.89 39.89
C SER A 78 -12.56 -20.81 40.55
N SER A 79 -12.55 -20.69 41.88
CA SER A 79 -11.78 -21.46 42.83
C SER A 79 -12.13 -22.96 42.81
N SER A 80 -11.13 -23.85 42.74
CA SER A 80 -10.99 -25.06 43.59
C SER A 80 -9.79 -25.96 43.21
N ALA A 81 -8.86 -26.11 44.17
CA ALA A 81 -7.90 -27.22 44.37
C ALA A 81 -6.61 -27.30 43.50
N PRO A 82 -5.55 -28.03 43.95
CA PRO A 82 -4.65 -27.60 45.02
C PRO A 82 -3.16 -27.50 44.62
N LYS A 83 -2.46 -26.69 45.43
CA LYS A 83 -1.05 -26.26 45.40
C LYS A 83 -0.03 -27.34 45.05
N LYS A 84 0.72 -27.13 43.95
CA LYS A 84 2.04 -27.76 43.71
C LYS A 84 3.18 -26.76 43.94
N LYS A 85 4.03 -27.15 44.89
CA LYS A 85 5.33 -26.67 45.37
C LYS A 85 6.14 -25.77 44.39
N LYS A 86 6.36 -24.52 44.82
CA LYS A 86 7.37 -23.56 44.32
C LYS A 86 8.77 -24.18 44.34
N ARG A 87 9.49 -24.10 43.22
CA ARG A 87 10.96 -24.21 43.17
C ARG A 87 11.52 -22.83 42.82
N LYS A 88 12.41 -22.38 43.70
CA LYS A 88 13.02 -21.05 43.80
C LYS A 88 14.38 -21.14 43.12
N GLU A 89 14.61 -20.38 42.06
CA GLU A 89 15.96 -20.14 41.52
C GLU A 89 16.16 -18.64 41.26
N SER A 90 17.32 -18.21 41.72
CA SER A 90 17.95 -16.87 41.83
C SER A 90 18.13 -16.20 40.46
N LYS A 91 17.85 -14.90 40.30
CA LYS A 91 18.68 -13.73 40.64
C LYS A 91 20.12 -13.83 40.12
N GLU A 92 20.41 -13.13 39.02
CA GLU A 92 21.70 -12.45 38.86
C GLU A 92 21.54 -11.19 38.00
N GLU A 93 21.87 -10.05 38.62
CA GLU A 93 21.99 -8.72 38.05
C GLU A 93 23.35 -8.59 37.35
N LYS A 94 23.44 -7.88 36.23
CA LYS A 94 24.69 -7.19 35.87
C LYS A 94 24.45 -5.93 35.05
N SER A 95 24.57 -4.82 35.75
CA SER A 95 24.79 -3.45 35.28
C SER A 95 26.27 -3.23 34.95
N HIS A 96 26.56 -2.44 33.93
CA HIS A 96 27.77 -1.64 33.67
C HIS A 96 27.45 -0.83 32.40
N ASP A 97 27.84 0.41 32.18
CA ASP A 97 28.45 1.47 33.01
C ASP A 97 28.25 2.76 32.20
N ALA A 98 28.19 3.89 32.90
CA ALA A 98 28.00 5.21 32.31
C ALA A 98 29.32 5.98 32.16
N GLU A 99 29.22 7.12 31.46
CA GLU A 99 30.12 8.29 31.40
C GLU A 99 31.18 8.39 30.27
N PRO A 100 31.68 9.61 29.91
CA PRO A 100 31.23 10.97 30.28
C PRO A 100 31.05 11.95 29.10
N GLU A 101 30.50 13.12 29.45
CA GLU A 101 30.46 14.40 28.72
C GLU A 101 31.85 15.01 28.43
N GLU A 102 32.00 15.63 27.26
CA GLU A 102 32.86 16.79 26.91
C GLU A 102 32.19 17.45 25.67
N ASP A 103 32.16 18.74 25.35
CA ASP A 103 32.73 19.95 25.91
C ASP A 103 32.00 21.17 25.28
N LYS A 104 31.97 22.31 25.99
CA LYS A 104 31.53 23.61 25.43
C LYS A 104 32.68 24.24 24.65
N PRO A 105 32.42 25.15 23.68
CA PRO A 105 32.82 26.53 23.99
C PRO A 105 31.98 27.68 23.39
N ALA A 106 31.98 28.75 24.17
CA ALA A 106 32.19 30.16 23.82
C ALA A 106 31.15 30.99 23.03
N LYS A 107 30.93 32.17 23.62
CA LYS A 107 30.10 33.32 23.23
C LYS A 107 30.79 34.26 22.23
N SER A 108 29.93 35.07 21.60
CA SER A 108 30.09 36.47 21.16
C SER A 108 30.60 36.74 19.74
N PRO A 109 30.37 37.93 19.12
CA PRO A 109 29.69 39.14 19.63
C PRO A 109 28.63 39.79 18.70
N GLU A 110 27.98 40.79 19.28
CA GLU A 110 27.07 41.80 18.75
C GLU A 110 27.37 42.35 17.33
N LYS A 111 26.30 42.65 16.58
CA LYS A 111 26.26 43.83 15.70
C LYS A 111 24.94 44.59 15.81
N LYS A 112 25.11 45.91 16.01
CA LYS A 112 24.11 46.97 16.15
C LYS A 112 23.59 47.47 14.79
N ALA A 113 22.49 48.22 14.88
CA ALA A 113 21.86 49.13 13.91
C ALA A 113 20.90 48.46 12.90
N SER A 114 19.69 48.97 12.65
CA SER A 114 19.27 50.38 12.63
C SER A 114 17.79 50.55 13.01
N LYS A 115 17.51 51.65 13.73
CA LYS A 115 16.18 52.20 13.98
C LYS A 115 15.78 53.04 12.76
N LYS A 116 14.68 52.70 12.08
CA LYS A 116 13.82 53.68 11.40
C LYS A 116 12.41 53.12 11.28
N ASP A 117 11.42 53.99 11.42
CA ASP A 117 9.99 53.77 11.16
C ASP A 117 9.14 53.07 12.25
N LYS A 118 9.12 53.69 13.43
CA LYS A 118 7.99 53.58 14.38
C LYS A 118 7.16 54.86 14.30
N ASN A 119 6.18 54.94 13.41
CA ASN A 119 5.05 55.86 13.63
C ASN A 119 3.72 55.57 12.90
N ASN A 120 3.42 54.31 12.53
CA ASN A 120 2.11 54.01 11.91
C ASN A 120 1.41 52.73 12.42
N LYS A 121 1.75 52.26 13.63
CA LYS A 121 1.28 50.97 14.17
C LYS A 121 0.41 51.08 15.43
N LYS A 122 -0.07 52.28 15.79
CA LYS A 122 -0.91 52.46 16.99
C LYS A 122 -2.40 52.65 16.71
N GLU A 123 -2.82 53.12 15.53
CA GLU A 123 -4.25 53.27 15.20
C GLU A 123 -4.91 52.01 14.59
N LYS A 124 -4.14 51.00 14.19
CA LYS A 124 -4.72 49.76 13.63
C LYS A 124 -4.95 48.66 14.68
N LYS A 125 -4.53 48.87 15.94
CA LYS A 125 -4.63 47.85 17.00
C LYS A 125 -5.93 47.97 17.82
N GLU A 126 -6.60 49.11 17.80
CA GLU A 126 -7.82 49.33 18.57
C GLU A 126 -9.11 48.93 17.81
N LYS A 127 -9.05 48.84 16.47
CA LYS A 127 -10.16 48.31 15.65
C LYS A 127 -10.16 46.78 15.50
N LYS A 128 -9.11 46.08 15.95
CA LYS A 128 -9.04 44.61 15.87
C LYS A 128 -9.64 43.91 17.11
N ASN A 129 -9.57 44.54 18.28
CA ASN A 129 -10.05 43.94 19.53
C ASN A 129 -11.58 43.97 19.71
N LYS A 130 -12.34 44.69 18.89
CA LYS A 130 -13.82 44.71 18.96
C LYS A 130 -14.53 43.72 18.03
N ARG A 131 -13.79 42.86 17.31
CA ARG A 131 -14.35 41.89 16.36
C ARG A 131 -14.16 40.42 16.75
N GLU A 132 -13.46 40.14 17.85
CA GLU A 132 -13.17 38.78 18.31
C GLU A 132 -14.16 38.27 19.40
N GLU A 133 -15.01 39.12 19.97
CA GLU A 133 -16.00 38.70 20.99
C GLU A 133 -17.32 38.12 20.44
N ASN A 134 -17.53 38.09 19.12
CA ASN A 134 -18.77 37.57 18.50
C ASN A 134 -18.53 36.43 17.47
N ALA A 135 -17.35 35.83 17.43
CA ALA A 135 -17.08 34.71 16.53
C ALA A 135 -17.59 33.40 17.14
N LYS A 136 -18.58 32.77 16.49
CA LYS A 136 -18.98 31.39 16.78
C LYS A 136 -17.75 30.47 16.75
N PRO A 137 -17.67 29.46 17.64
CA PRO A 137 -16.59 28.48 17.60
C PRO A 137 -16.58 27.78 16.24
N GLU A 138 -15.50 27.98 15.49
CA GLU A 138 -15.19 27.31 14.22
C GLU A 138 -15.11 25.80 14.51
N THR A 139 -15.84 24.99 13.75
CA THR A 139 -15.82 23.53 13.94
C THR A 139 -14.48 22.96 13.49
N GLU A 140 -14.09 21.81 14.04
CA GLU A 140 -12.80 21.18 13.72
C GLU A 140 -12.67 20.83 12.23
N GLU A 141 -13.80 20.57 11.55
CA GLU A 141 -13.84 20.38 10.10
C GLU A 141 -13.53 21.65 9.31
N GLU A 142 -14.07 22.81 9.70
CA GLU A 142 -13.78 24.10 9.04
C GLU A 142 -12.31 24.47 9.17
N LYS A 143 -11.70 24.19 10.33
CA LYS A 143 -10.27 24.38 10.55
C LYS A 143 -9.42 23.50 9.63
N GLN A 144 -9.77 22.22 9.50
CA GLN A 144 -9.06 21.30 8.59
C GLN A 144 -9.23 21.69 7.12
N GLU A 145 -10.40 22.17 6.70
CA GLU A 145 -10.63 22.63 5.34
C GLU A 145 -9.81 23.89 5.02
N ARG A 146 -9.69 24.80 5.99
CA ARG A 146 -8.88 26.01 5.87
C ARG A 146 -7.39 25.69 5.74
N GLU A 147 -6.87 24.76 6.54
CA GLU A 147 -5.48 24.31 6.44
C GLU A 147 -5.19 23.65 5.07
N LYS A 148 -6.12 22.85 4.54
CA LYS A 148 -6.00 22.27 3.20
C LYS A 148 -6.00 23.34 2.10
N LYS A 149 -6.87 24.35 2.19
CA LYS A 149 -6.90 25.48 1.24
C LYS A 149 -5.61 26.29 1.28
N GLU A 150 -5.05 26.52 2.47
CA GLU A 150 -3.79 27.25 2.63
C GLU A 150 -2.59 26.46 2.08
N ALA A 151 -2.53 25.14 2.33
CA ALA A 151 -1.51 24.26 1.76
C ALA A 151 -1.57 24.21 0.22
N ALA A 152 -2.79 24.11 -0.36
CA ALA A 152 -2.98 24.13 -1.80
C ALA A 152 -2.55 25.49 -2.42
N ALA A 153 -2.88 26.61 -1.76
CA ALA A 153 -2.47 27.93 -2.21
C ALA A 153 -0.95 28.12 -2.16
N LYS A 154 -0.27 27.53 -1.16
CA LYS A 154 1.20 27.55 -1.06
C LYS A 154 1.86 26.77 -2.19
N LEU A 155 1.38 25.56 -2.48
CA LEU A 155 1.86 24.75 -3.61
C LEU A 155 1.67 25.46 -4.96
N GLN A 156 0.52 26.11 -5.18
CA GLN A 156 0.30 26.89 -6.41
C GLN A 156 1.26 28.07 -6.55
N LYS A 157 1.63 28.75 -5.45
CA LYS A 157 2.61 29.84 -5.47
C LYS A 157 4.02 29.32 -5.78
N GLU A 158 4.42 28.19 -5.20
CA GLU A 158 5.72 27.56 -5.46
C GLU A 158 5.83 27.08 -6.92
N ALA A 159 4.78 26.46 -7.47
CA ALA A 159 4.73 26.07 -8.87
C ALA A 159 4.84 27.27 -9.83
N LYS A 160 4.11 28.37 -9.57
CA LYS A 160 4.20 29.60 -10.36
C LYS A 160 5.60 30.21 -10.31
N LYS A 161 6.25 30.19 -9.15
CA LYS A 161 7.64 30.65 -8.99
C LYS A 161 8.61 29.80 -9.81
N ALA A 162 8.50 28.47 -9.76
CA ALA A 162 9.35 27.56 -10.52
C ALA A 162 9.22 27.76 -12.04
N VAL A 163 7.99 27.97 -12.54
CA VAL A 163 7.76 28.28 -13.96
C VAL A 163 8.37 29.62 -14.36
N SER A 164 8.24 30.64 -13.49
CA SER A 164 8.87 31.95 -13.71
C SER A 164 10.40 31.83 -13.77
N ASP A 165 11.01 31.11 -12.84
CA ASP A 165 12.47 30.90 -12.77
C ASP A 165 12.98 30.13 -13.99
N ALA A 166 12.25 29.12 -14.46
CA ALA A 166 12.56 28.39 -15.69
C ALA A 166 12.45 29.28 -16.94
N SER A 167 11.41 30.11 -17.02
CA SER A 167 11.23 31.06 -18.13
C SER A 167 12.36 32.09 -18.19
N SER A 168 12.81 32.60 -17.03
CA SER A 168 13.95 33.51 -16.96
C SER A 168 15.27 32.84 -17.39
N LYS A 169 15.50 31.58 -17.01
CA LYS A 169 16.67 30.82 -17.49
C LYS A 169 16.66 30.61 -19.00
N ILE A 170 15.50 30.28 -19.57
CA ILE A 170 15.34 30.13 -21.03
C ILE A 170 15.58 31.47 -21.74
N LYS A 171 15.01 32.58 -21.24
CA LYS A 171 15.25 33.92 -21.80
C LYS A 171 16.72 34.32 -21.72
N TRP A 172 17.41 33.98 -20.63
CA TRP A 172 18.84 34.25 -20.48
C TRP A 172 19.68 33.41 -21.45
N ALA A 173 19.33 32.13 -21.64
CA ALA A 173 19.99 31.26 -22.62
C ALA A 173 19.78 31.72 -24.07
N ILE A 174 18.61 32.29 -24.40
CA ILE A 174 18.30 32.82 -25.73
C ILE A 174 18.91 34.22 -25.94
N GLY A 175 18.99 35.04 -24.88
CA GLY A 175 19.44 36.43 -24.96
C GLY A 175 20.97 36.63 -24.94
N LEU A 176 21.75 35.55 -24.83
CA LEU A 176 23.21 35.63 -24.69
C LEU A 176 23.99 35.68 -26.01
N GLU A 177 23.37 35.62 -27.18
CA GLU A 177 24.12 35.73 -28.45
C GLU A 177 23.43 36.56 -29.53
N PRO A 178 23.74 37.86 -29.62
CA PRO A 178 23.68 38.58 -30.89
C PRO A 178 25.02 38.57 -31.65
N ASN A 179 26.13 38.13 -31.02
CA ASN A 179 27.49 38.39 -31.52
C ASN A 179 28.34 37.14 -31.90
N ILE A 180 27.77 35.93 -31.87
CA ILE A 180 28.48 34.68 -32.22
C ILE A 180 27.86 34.02 -33.48
N ALA A 181 26.87 34.66 -34.11
CA ALA A 181 26.15 34.15 -35.28
C ALA A 181 27.03 33.83 -36.50
N HIS A 182 28.29 34.29 -36.55
CA HIS A 182 29.20 34.02 -37.66
C HIS A 182 30.09 32.77 -37.50
N LEU A 183 30.05 32.07 -36.35
CA LEU A 183 30.89 30.89 -36.07
C LEU A 183 30.13 29.55 -36.07
N TYR A 184 28.81 29.56 -36.31
CA TYR A 184 28.01 28.34 -36.24
C TYR A 184 27.99 27.57 -37.57
N SER A 185 28.82 26.53 -37.60
CA SER A 185 28.83 25.41 -38.56
C SER A 185 27.44 24.75 -38.69
N PRO A 186 27.10 24.14 -39.86
CA PRO A 186 25.84 23.43 -40.14
C PRO A 186 25.42 22.29 -39.18
N LYS A 187 26.18 22.03 -38.11
CA LYS A 187 25.78 21.10 -37.03
C LYS A 187 24.77 21.72 -36.06
N SER A 188 24.61 23.04 -36.00
CA SER A 188 23.65 23.71 -35.09
C SER A 188 22.20 23.57 -35.51
N GLU A 189 21.90 23.48 -36.81
CA GLU A 189 20.53 23.31 -37.30
C GLU A 189 19.92 21.97 -36.87
N LYS A 190 20.73 20.89 -36.88
CA LYS A 190 20.30 19.58 -36.39
C LYS A 190 20.02 19.57 -34.90
N PHE A 191 20.81 20.30 -34.12
CA PHE A 191 20.59 20.44 -32.67
C PHE A 191 19.32 21.25 -32.38
N ALA A 192 19.10 22.36 -33.07
CA ALA A 192 17.88 23.16 -32.93
C ALA A 192 16.62 22.38 -33.31
N ALA A 193 16.68 21.56 -34.38
CA ALA A 193 15.58 20.66 -34.77
C ALA A 193 15.30 19.60 -33.70
N SER A 194 16.34 19.00 -33.11
CA SER A 194 16.21 18.01 -32.03
C SER A 194 15.58 18.62 -30.78
N VAL A 195 16.04 19.79 -30.34
CA VAL A 195 15.48 20.47 -29.16
C VAL A 195 14.02 20.87 -29.38
N LYS A 196 13.67 21.29 -30.61
CA LYS A 196 12.29 21.62 -30.95
C LYS A 196 11.38 20.38 -30.89
N ALA A 197 11.84 19.24 -31.42
CA ALA A 197 11.11 17.98 -31.34
C ALA A 197 10.85 17.55 -29.89
N ASP A 198 11.87 17.62 -29.02
CA ASP A 198 11.72 17.30 -27.59
C ASP A 198 10.72 18.21 -26.87
N VAL A 199 10.71 19.51 -27.23
CA VAL A 199 9.77 20.48 -26.65
C VAL A 199 8.33 20.20 -27.11
N ASP A 200 8.14 19.86 -28.37
CA ASP A 200 6.83 19.56 -28.94
C ASP A 200 6.29 18.22 -28.40
N GLU A 201 7.14 17.21 -28.21
CA GLU A 201 6.77 15.96 -27.54
C GLU A 201 6.34 16.19 -26.08
N LYS A 202 7.10 17.00 -25.33
CA LYS A 202 6.74 17.34 -23.95
C LYS A 202 5.43 18.11 -23.87
N LYS A 203 5.18 19.04 -24.80
CA LYS A 203 3.89 19.75 -24.89
C LYS A 203 2.74 18.79 -25.14
N HIS A 204 2.88 17.87 -26.10
CA HIS A 204 1.85 16.88 -26.39
C HIS A 204 1.58 15.98 -25.18
N ALA A 205 2.63 15.50 -24.50
CA ALA A 205 2.48 14.71 -23.27
C ALA A 205 1.74 15.47 -22.16
N THR A 206 2.03 16.77 -21.97
CA THR A 206 1.30 17.59 -20.99
C THR A 206 -0.16 17.81 -21.36
N GLU A 207 -0.47 17.93 -22.66
CA GLU A 207 -1.85 18.10 -23.15
C GLU A 207 -2.67 16.82 -22.93
N VAL A 208 -2.11 15.65 -23.27
CA VAL A 208 -2.72 14.33 -23.02
C VAL A 208 -2.98 14.10 -21.53
N LEU A 209 -2.03 14.41 -20.66
CA LEU A 209 -2.23 14.31 -19.20
C LEU A 209 -3.33 15.27 -18.70
N SER A 210 -3.41 16.47 -19.28
CA SER A 210 -4.44 17.43 -18.90
C SER A 210 -5.85 16.97 -19.29
N GLU A 211 -6.00 16.28 -20.42
CA GLU A 211 -7.26 15.65 -20.83
C GLU A 211 -7.63 14.48 -19.91
N GLN A 212 -6.67 13.59 -19.60
CA GLN A 212 -6.91 12.48 -18.65
C GLN A 212 -7.36 12.96 -17.27
N ILE A 213 -6.80 14.07 -16.77
CA ILE A 213 -7.23 14.68 -15.51
C ILE A 213 -8.66 15.21 -15.61
N ARG A 214 -9.03 15.86 -16.73
CA ARG A 214 -10.41 16.32 -16.96
C ARG A 214 -11.41 15.17 -17.00
N ASP A 215 -11.06 14.05 -17.65
CA ASP A 215 -11.90 12.86 -17.72
C ASP A 215 -12.10 12.21 -16.36
N LEU A 216 -11.04 12.16 -15.54
CA LEU A 216 -11.13 11.67 -14.15
C LEU A 216 -11.99 12.58 -13.27
N ASP A 217 -11.87 13.90 -13.41
CA ASP A 217 -12.71 14.87 -12.69
C ASP A 217 -14.17 14.80 -13.14
N ALA A 218 -14.43 14.58 -14.44
CA ALA A 218 -15.78 14.34 -14.96
C ALA A 218 -16.37 13.05 -14.36
N SER A 219 -15.63 11.95 -14.40
CA SER A 219 -16.04 10.66 -13.80
C SER A 219 -16.30 10.78 -12.29
N ARG A 220 -15.48 11.58 -11.58
CA ARG A 220 -15.68 11.87 -10.15
C ARG A 220 -16.98 12.64 -9.92
N LYS A 221 -17.27 13.66 -10.72
CA LYS A 221 -18.54 14.43 -10.62
C LYS A 221 -19.75 13.56 -10.93
N GLU A 222 -19.68 12.69 -11.93
CA GLU A 222 -20.76 11.73 -12.23
C GLU A 222 -21.02 10.80 -11.05
N LEU A 223 -19.96 10.27 -10.42
CA LEU A 223 -20.09 9.47 -9.20
C LEU A 223 -20.68 10.28 -8.04
N GLU A 224 -20.30 11.54 -7.88
CA GLU A 224 -20.83 12.40 -6.83
C GLU A 224 -22.34 12.68 -7.03
N ILE A 225 -22.76 12.93 -8.27
CA ILE A 225 -24.17 13.06 -8.65
C ILE A 225 -24.92 11.74 -8.45
N ALA A 226 -24.33 10.60 -8.83
CA ALA A 226 -24.94 9.28 -8.62
C ALA A 226 -25.09 8.92 -7.13
N CYS A 227 -24.18 9.41 -6.28
CA CYS A 227 -24.23 9.20 -4.84
C CYS A 227 -25.12 10.21 -4.08
N GLU A 228 -25.45 11.38 -4.66
CA GLU A 228 -26.31 12.38 -4.03
C GLU A 228 -27.72 11.86 -3.64
N PRO A 229 -28.43 11.10 -4.51
CA PRO A 229 -29.72 10.49 -4.16
C PRO A 229 -29.61 9.49 -3.01
N LEU A 230 -28.47 8.81 -2.86
CA LEU A 230 -28.22 7.87 -1.76
C LEU A 230 -27.99 8.60 -0.44
N LYS A 231 -27.38 9.78 -0.46
CA LYS A 231 -27.23 10.64 0.72
C LYS A 231 -28.56 11.26 1.16
N LYS A 232 -29.44 11.63 0.22
CA LYS A 232 -30.77 12.19 0.51
C LYS A 232 -31.80 11.14 0.95
N LYS A 233 -31.55 9.85 0.69
CA LYS A 233 -32.40 8.72 1.13
C LYS A 233 -32.04 8.15 2.52
N GLY A 234 -31.27 8.88 3.32
CA GLY A 234 -30.91 8.51 4.70
C GLY A 234 -32.07 8.30 5.69
N GLU A 235 -33.33 8.37 5.26
CA GLU A 235 -34.50 8.15 6.12
C GLU A 235 -35.53 7.15 5.60
N THR A 236 -35.35 6.54 4.42
CA THR A 236 -36.30 5.53 3.92
C THR A 236 -35.65 4.16 3.86
N ASP A 237 -35.84 3.40 4.94
CA ASP A 237 -36.07 1.94 4.91
C ASP A 237 -35.19 1.10 3.97
N ALA A 238 -33.88 1.36 3.95
CA ALA A 238 -32.93 0.32 3.58
C ALA A 238 -33.17 -0.83 4.57
N GLY A 239 -33.77 -1.91 4.08
CA GLY A 239 -34.18 -3.04 4.89
C GLY A 239 -33.00 -3.57 5.72
N PRO A 240 -33.28 -4.27 6.83
CA PRO A 240 -32.26 -4.68 7.81
C PRO A 240 -31.06 -5.44 7.22
N PHE A 241 -31.19 -5.99 6.00
CA PHE A 241 -30.13 -6.68 5.28
C PHE A 241 -29.07 -5.75 4.64
N GLU A 242 -29.43 -4.58 4.10
CA GLU A 242 -28.47 -3.69 3.41
C GLU A 242 -27.60 -2.87 4.39
N ARG A 243 -28.15 -2.51 5.56
CA ARG A 243 -27.38 -1.88 6.64
C ARG A 243 -26.36 -2.84 7.22
N ASP A 244 -26.74 -4.09 7.46
CA ASP A 244 -25.85 -5.10 8.02
C ASP A 244 -24.70 -5.45 7.06
N VAL A 245 -24.94 -5.39 5.74
CA VAL A 245 -23.90 -5.63 4.73
C VAL A 245 -22.93 -4.46 4.63
N THR A 246 -23.39 -3.21 4.61
CA THR A 246 -22.50 -2.04 4.53
C THR A 246 -21.72 -1.81 5.83
N GLU A 247 -22.32 -2.05 6.99
CA GLU A 247 -21.69 -1.89 8.30
C GLU A 247 -20.70 -3.05 8.62
N LYS A 248 -21.01 -4.30 8.20
CA LYS A 248 -20.05 -5.42 8.28
C LYS A 248 -18.98 -5.37 7.19
N LEU A 249 -19.24 -4.78 6.02
CA LEU A 249 -18.22 -4.46 5.02
C LEU A 249 -17.30 -3.32 5.48
N ALA A 250 -17.82 -2.40 6.30
CA ALA A 250 -17.03 -1.35 6.93
C ALA A 250 -16.05 -1.87 8.00
N SER A 251 -16.17 -3.14 8.44
CA SER A 251 -15.13 -3.78 9.28
C SER A 251 -13.75 -3.84 8.61
N GLY A 252 -13.65 -3.51 7.32
CA GLY A 252 -12.37 -3.20 6.65
C GLY A 252 -11.46 -4.40 6.45
N ASP A 253 -11.88 -5.60 6.87
CA ASP A 253 -11.03 -6.78 6.76
C ASP A 253 -11.13 -7.38 5.34
N PRO A 254 -10.10 -7.18 4.49
CA PRO A 254 -10.08 -7.76 3.14
C PRO A 254 -10.20 -9.30 3.18
N ARG A 255 -9.80 -9.92 4.29
CA ARG A 255 -9.80 -11.37 4.48
C ARG A 255 -11.23 -11.91 4.46
N ARG A 256 -12.20 -11.18 5.00
CA ARG A 256 -13.61 -11.56 4.96
C ARG A 256 -14.17 -11.51 3.55
N GLY A 257 -13.83 -10.47 2.78
CA GLY A 257 -14.26 -10.33 1.38
C GLY A 257 -13.79 -11.52 0.54
N ILE A 258 -12.49 -11.84 0.61
CA ILE A 258 -11.93 -12.91 -0.20
C ILE A 258 -12.35 -14.31 0.27
N SER A 259 -12.46 -14.50 1.59
CA SER A 259 -12.97 -15.72 2.19
C SER A 259 -14.41 -16.00 1.74
N ARG A 260 -15.27 -14.98 1.81
CA ARG A 260 -16.66 -15.07 1.35
C ARG A 260 -16.74 -15.33 -0.16
N TYR A 261 -15.94 -14.65 -0.98
CA TYR A 261 -15.90 -14.87 -2.43
C TYR A 261 -15.59 -16.33 -2.78
N PHE A 262 -14.53 -16.90 -2.19
CA PHE A 262 -14.17 -18.30 -2.45
C PHE A 262 -15.18 -19.28 -1.85
N GLY A 263 -15.69 -19.01 -0.65
CA GLY A 263 -16.70 -19.84 -0.01
C GLY A 263 -17.97 -19.95 -0.84
N LEU A 264 -18.49 -18.82 -1.34
CA LEU A 264 -19.64 -18.79 -2.24
C LEU A 264 -19.35 -19.49 -3.57
N SER A 265 -18.19 -19.22 -4.17
CA SER A 265 -17.78 -19.87 -5.43
C SER A 265 -17.58 -21.38 -5.29
N GLU A 266 -17.18 -21.87 -4.11
CA GLU A 266 -17.03 -23.30 -3.83
C GLU A 266 -18.38 -24.01 -3.62
N GLN A 267 -19.40 -23.30 -3.15
CA GLN A 267 -20.74 -23.82 -2.90
C GLN A 267 -21.64 -23.77 -4.14
N ALA A 268 -21.48 -22.74 -4.97
CA ALA A 268 -22.32 -22.52 -6.14
C ALA A 268 -22.04 -23.53 -7.27
N SER A 269 -23.04 -23.78 -8.11
CA SER A 269 -22.91 -24.64 -9.29
C SER A 269 -22.03 -24.02 -10.38
N ARG A 270 -21.79 -24.79 -11.45
CA ARG A 270 -21.04 -24.33 -12.64
C ARG A 270 -21.69 -23.11 -13.29
N PHE A 271 -23.01 -23.15 -13.42
CA PHE A 271 -23.82 -22.02 -13.85
C PHE A 271 -24.50 -21.43 -12.63
N LEU A 272 -24.44 -20.13 -12.48
CA LEU A 272 -24.94 -19.40 -11.34
C LEU A 272 -26.40 -19.01 -11.56
N THR A 273 -27.20 -19.10 -10.51
CA THR A 273 -28.43 -18.33 -10.41
C THR A 273 -28.09 -16.83 -10.34
N GLN A 274 -29.04 -15.96 -10.65
CA GLN A 274 -28.82 -14.52 -10.55
C GLN A 274 -28.43 -14.10 -9.12
N SER A 275 -29.10 -14.67 -8.12
CA SER A 275 -28.78 -14.41 -6.71
C SER A 275 -27.37 -14.84 -6.33
N GLU A 276 -26.91 -16.02 -6.79
CA GLU A 276 -25.53 -16.46 -6.55
C GLU A 276 -24.52 -15.55 -7.25
N ALA A 277 -24.80 -15.13 -8.49
CA ALA A 277 -23.96 -14.19 -9.22
C ALA A 277 -23.84 -12.85 -8.48
N ASP A 278 -24.95 -12.32 -7.99
CA ASP A 278 -24.98 -11.07 -7.21
C ASP A 278 -24.18 -11.18 -5.92
N ASP A 279 -24.32 -12.28 -5.19
CA ASP A 279 -23.60 -12.50 -3.94
C ASP A 279 -22.09 -12.71 -4.16
N ILE A 280 -21.70 -13.47 -5.19
CA ILE A 280 -20.30 -13.65 -5.57
C ILE A 280 -19.69 -12.33 -6.04
N GLU A 281 -20.40 -11.57 -6.89
CA GLU A 281 -19.93 -10.28 -7.37
C GLU A 281 -19.76 -9.28 -6.21
N ARG A 282 -20.73 -9.23 -5.30
CA ARG A 282 -20.67 -8.37 -4.10
C ARG A 282 -19.48 -8.73 -3.22
N ALA A 283 -19.23 -10.02 -2.98
CA ALA A 283 -18.09 -10.47 -2.19
C ALA A 283 -16.74 -10.18 -2.88
N GLY A 284 -16.66 -10.37 -4.20
CA GLY A 284 -15.47 -10.04 -4.99
C GLY A 284 -15.18 -8.53 -5.01
N LYS A 285 -16.20 -7.69 -5.21
CA LYS A 285 -16.07 -6.22 -5.14
C LYS A 285 -15.65 -5.74 -3.76
N ALA A 286 -16.19 -6.35 -2.70
CA ALA A 286 -15.78 -6.06 -1.33
C ALA A 286 -14.29 -6.29 -1.10
N TYR A 287 -13.77 -7.43 -1.57
CA TYR A 287 -12.34 -7.73 -1.53
C TYR A 287 -11.52 -6.67 -2.29
N LEU A 288 -11.93 -6.34 -3.53
CA LEU A 288 -11.26 -5.31 -4.32
C LEU A 288 -11.25 -3.97 -3.55
N LEU A 289 -12.40 -3.49 -3.08
CA LEU A 289 -12.46 -2.22 -2.35
C LEU A 289 -11.56 -2.20 -1.11
N ALA A 290 -11.55 -3.28 -0.32
CA ALA A 290 -10.67 -3.39 0.84
C ALA A 290 -9.19 -3.39 0.44
N TYR A 291 -8.83 -4.10 -0.63
CA TYR A 291 -7.47 -4.10 -1.17
C TYR A 291 -7.03 -2.68 -1.59
N ARG A 292 -7.89 -1.93 -2.28
CA ARG A 292 -7.61 -0.53 -2.67
C ARG A 292 -7.37 0.36 -1.44
N GLN A 293 -8.20 0.22 -0.41
CA GLN A 293 -8.07 0.99 0.83
C GLN A 293 -6.74 0.67 1.52
N LEU A 294 -6.37 -0.60 1.64
CA LEU A 294 -5.09 -1.01 2.22
C LEU A 294 -3.90 -0.52 1.42
N ASN A 295 -3.97 -0.56 0.09
CA ASN A 295 -2.92 0.00 -0.76
C ASN A 295 -2.75 1.51 -0.52
N HIS A 296 -3.86 2.27 -0.45
CA HIS A 296 -3.81 3.68 -0.10
C HIS A 296 -3.19 3.93 1.28
N MET A 297 -3.52 3.09 2.28
CA MET A 297 -2.93 3.17 3.62
C MET A 297 -1.43 2.84 3.60
N SER A 298 -1.00 1.85 2.82
CA SER A 298 0.40 1.47 2.63
C SER A 298 1.20 2.63 2.05
N ILE A 299 0.69 3.25 0.97
CA ILE A 299 1.30 4.43 0.34
C ILE A 299 1.39 5.59 1.35
N ARG A 300 0.30 5.88 2.06
CA ARG A 300 0.24 6.99 3.04
C ARG A 300 1.20 6.78 4.21
N SER A 301 1.35 5.54 4.67
CA SER A 301 2.25 5.20 5.77
C SER A 301 3.72 5.06 5.33
N ARG A 302 4.00 5.11 4.02
CA ARG A 302 5.31 4.81 3.41
C ARG A 302 5.87 3.45 3.82
N LYS A 303 5.01 2.52 4.23
CA LYS A 303 5.38 1.14 4.49
C LYS A 303 5.03 0.36 3.23
N LEU A 304 6.01 -0.32 2.64
CA LEU A 304 5.81 -1.20 1.50
C LEU A 304 5.36 -2.56 2.06
N ALA A 305 4.11 -2.62 2.53
CA ALA A 305 3.61 -3.74 3.33
C ALA A 305 2.98 -4.86 2.49
N TRP A 306 2.91 -4.72 1.17
CA TRP A 306 2.17 -5.66 0.33
C TRP A 306 2.94 -6.00 -0.95
N VAL A 307 3.31 -7.28 -1.06
CA VAL A 307 3.89 -7.92 -2.26
C VAL A 307 2.79 -8.48 -3.18
N LEU A 308 1.59 -8.73 -2.63
CA LEU A 308 0.46 -9.24 -3.41
C LEU A 308 -0.18 -8.12 -4.22
N VAL A 309 0.13 -8.06 -5.52
CA VAL A 309 -0.60 -7.25 -6.50
C VAL A 309 -1.64 -8.17 -7.16
N PRO A 310 -2.86 -8.35 -6.59
CA PRO A 310 -3.93 -8.96 -7.34
C PRO A 310 -4.09 -8.18 -8.63
N LYS A 311 -4.18 -8.89 -9.77
CA LYS A 311 -4.49 -8.28 -11.05
C LYS A 311 -5.92 -7.73 -10.98
N TRP A 312 -6.06 -6.53 -10.43
CA TRP A 312 -7.34 -5.87 -10.15
C TRP A 312 -8.26 -5.91 -11.37
N HIS A 313 -7.68 -5.60 -12.52
CA HIS A 313 -8.33 -5.60 -13.81
C HIS A 313 -8.90 -6.98 -14.16
N VAL A 314 -8.11 -8.05 -13.99
CA VAL A 314 -8.55 -9.42 -14.27
C VAL A 314 -9.72 -9.80 -13.36
N MET A 315 -9.58 -9.57 -12.05
CA MET A 315 -10.68 -9.87 -11.11
C MET A 315 -11.93 -9.06 -11.45
N SER A 316 -11.81 -7.78 -11.79
CA SER A 316 -12.95 -6.95 -12.21
C SER A 316 -13.62 -7.51 -13.47
N HIS A 317 -12.87 -8.01 -14.44
CA HIS A 317 -13.45 -8.63 -15.63
C HIS A 317 -14.15 -9.96 -15.30
N VAL A 318 -13.55 -10.79 -14.46
CA VAL A 318 -14.16 -12.05 -13.99
C VAL A 318 -15.50 -11.76 -13.31
N LEU A 319 -15.56 -10.78 -12.41
CA LEU A 319 -16.79 -10.42 -11.70
C LEU A 319 -17.86 -9.83 -12.65
N LYS A 320 -17.47 -8.94 -13.56
CA LYS A 320 -18.44 -8.25 -14.43
C LYS A 320 -18.91 -9.11 -15.61
N HIS A 321 -17.99 -9.78 -16.29
CA HIS A 321 -18.31 -10.51 -17.52
C HIS A 321 -18.69 -11.95 -17.26
N ASP A 322 -17.93 -12.66 -16.41
CA ASP A 322 -18.18 -14.09 -16.22
C ASP A 322 -19.24 -14.33 -15.16
N VAL A 323 -19.11 -13.72 -13.99
CA VAL A 323 -20.08 -13.88 -12.89
C VAL A 323 -21.40 -13.19 -13.24
N GLN A 324 -21.40 -11.90 -13.54
CA GLN A 324 -22.64 -11.16 -13.79
C GLN A 324 -23.24 -11.41 -15.17
N ALA A 325 -22.50 -11.13 -16.25
CA ALA A 325 -23.10 -11.19 -17.58
C ALA A 325 -23.36 -12.62 -18.07
N ARG A 326 -22.43 -13.55 -17.81
CA ARG A 326 -22.53 -14.95 -18.28
C ARG A 326 -23.08 -15.91 -17.24
N ARG A 327 -23.12 -15.51 -15.95
CA ARG A 327 -23.50 -16.39 -14.84
C ARG A 327 -22.69 -17.69 -14.83
N CYS A 328 -21.41 -17.58 -15.14
CA CYS A 328 -20.45 -18.67 -15.10
C CYS A 328 -19.64 -18.57 -13.82
N ASN A 329 -19.57 -19.67 -13.07
CA ASN A 329 -18.75 -19.72 -11.86
C ASN A 329 -17.26 -19.81 -12.24
N PRO A 330 -16.43 -18.80 -11.89
CA PRO A 330 -15.04 -18.73 -12.33
C PRO A 330 -14.20 -19.94 -11.93
N ARG A 331 -14.57 -20.62 -10.85
CA ARG A 331 -13.92 -21.85 -10.36
C ARG A 331 -13.80 -22.95 -11.43
N PHE A 332 -14.74 -23.02 -12.38
CA PHE A 332 -14.80 -24.12 -13.34
C PHE A 332 -14.22 -23.79 -14.72
N TYR A 333 -14.09 -22.50 -15.04
CA TYR A 333 -13.75 -22.05 -16.40
C TYR A 333 -12.40 -21.37 -16.50
N HIS A 334 -11.93 -20.82 -15.39
CA HIS A 334 -10.64 -20.20 -15.34
C HIS A 334 -9.68 -21.11 -14.58
N THR A 335 -8.45 -21.21 -15.09
CA THR A 335 -7.28 -21.62 -14.30
C THR A 335 -6.91 -20.54 -13.27
N PHE A 336 -7.91 -19.80 -12.78
CA PHE A 336 -7.78 -18.71 -11.83
C PHE A 336 -7.19 -19.19 -10.51
N CYS A 337 -7.16 -20.49 -10.22
CA CYS A 337 -6.47 -21.04 -9.05
C CYS A 337 -5.01 -21.46 -9.34
N ASP A 338 -4.63 -21.57 -10.62
CA ASP A 338 -3.30 -21.99 -11.07
C ASP A 338 -2.42 -20.79 -11.44
N GLU A 339 -2.94 -19.56 -11.46
CA GLU A 339 -2.09 -18.37 -11.46
C GLU A 339 -1.39 -18.23 -10.10
N ASP A 340 -0.07 -17.99 -10.12
CA ASP A 340 0.85 -18.10 -8.97
C ASP A 340 0.37 -17.36 -7.70
N GLY A 341 -0.29 -16.20 -7.85
CA GLY A 341 -0.82 -15.44 -6.71
C GLY A 341 -2.16 -15.94 -6.14
N MET A 342 -2.96 -16.65 -6.94
CA MET A 342 -4.33 -16.98 -6.56
C MET A 342 -4.44 -18.21 -5.67
N MET A 343 -3.49 -19.15 -5.79
CA MET A 343 -3.39 -20.26 -4.86
C MET A 343 -3.09 -19.75 -3.44
N VAL A 344 -2.18 -18.77 -3.32
CA VAL A 344 -1.87 -18.09 -2.04
C VAL A 344 -3.12 -17.38 -1.51
N LEU A 345 -3.82 -16.66 -2.38
CA LEU A 345 -5.05 -15.96 -2.02
C LEU A 345 -6.14 -16.92 -1.51
N LYS A 346 -6.25 -18.11 -2.12
CA LYS A 346 -7.16 -19.16 -1.70
C LYS A 346 -6.75 -19.80 -0.37
N LYS A 347 -5.45 -20.01 -0.14
CA LYS A 347 -4.92 -20.44 1.17
C LYS A 347 -5.27 -19.41 2.25
N TRP A 348 -5.10 -18.13 1.96
CA TRP A 348 -5.48 -17.02 2.85
C TRP A 348 -6.99 -17.00 3.14
N ALA A 349 -7.82 -17.12 2.11
CA ALA A 349 -9.27 -17.19 2.23
C ALA A 349 -9.74 -18.33 3.16
N ARG A 350 -9.09 -19.50 3.06
CA ARG A 350 -9.36 -20.65 3.94
C ARG A 350 -8.86 -20.47 5.36
N ARG A 351 -7.75 -19.75 5.56
CA ARG A 351 -7.24 -19.41 6.91
C ARG A 351 -8.15 -18.38 7.59
N ALA A 352 -8.76 -17.49 6.80
CA ALA A 352 -9.64 -16.44 7.28
C ALA A 352 -11.04 -16.93 7.67
N ASP A 353 -11.52 -18.04 7.11
CA ASP A 353 -12.80 -18.63 7.51
C ASP A 353 -12.61 -19.51 8.76
N PRO A 354 -13.24 -19.19 9.91
CA PRO A 354 -13.17 -20.01 11.12
C PRO A 354 -13.57 -21.46 10.86
N LYS A 355 -14.58 -21.71 10.02
CA LYS A 355 -15.05 -23.07 9.72
C LYS A 355 -14.00 -23.89 8.97
N HIS A 356 -13.30 -23.26 8.02
CA HIS A 356 -12.23 -23.93 7.28
C HIS A 356 -10.99 -24.13 8.16
N ARG A 357 -10.66 -23.16 9.03
CA ARG A 357 -9.59 -23.28 10.04
C ARG A 357 -9.84 -24.47 10.96
N GLU A 358 -11.04 -24.59 11.53
CA GLU A 358 -11.46 -25.72 12.38
C GLU A 358 -11.37 -27.05 11.63
N ASN A 359 -11.89 -27.12 10.41
CA ASN A 359 -11.79 -28.33 9.58
C ASN A 359 -10.34 -28.74 9.31
N GLY A 360 -9.46 -27.78 9.07
CA GLY A 360 -8.02 -28.00 8.91
C GLY A 360 -7.39 -28.57 10.17
N ILE A 361 -7.65 -27.95 11.33
CA ILE A 361 -7.17 -28.40 12.65
C ILE A 361 -7.67 -29.83 12.94
N MET A 362 -8.96 -30.08 12.73
CA MET A 362 -9.58 -31.39 12.93
C MET A 362 -9.03 -32.47 11.99
N ARG A 363 -8.68 -32.11 10.75
CA ARG A 363 -8.01 -33.02 9.82
C ARG A 363 -6.61 -33.39 10.31
N ILE A 364 -5.82 -32.40 10.74
CA ILE A 364 -4.47 -32.61 11.27
C ILE A 364 -4.52 -33.46 12.54
N ALA A 365 -5.45 -33.16 13.46
CA ALA A 365 -5.66 -33.95 14.67
C ALA A 365 -6.00 -35.42 14.35
N ARG A 366 -6.92 -35.66 13.39
CA ARG A 366 -7.25 -37.02 12.93
C ARG A 366 -6.04 -37.75 12.32
N LEU A 367 -5.21 -37.08 11.53
CA LEU A 367 -3.98 -37.66 10.98
C LEU A 367 -2.99 -38.02 12.09
N ARG A 368 -2.78 -37.12 13.06
CA ARG A 368 -1.91 -37.38 14.23
C ARG A 368 -2.41 -38.59 15.03
N MET A 369 -3.70 -38.69 15.29
CA MET A 369 -4.29 -39.84 15.99
C MET A 369 -4.11 -41.14 15.21
N LYS A 370 -4.27 -41.13 13.88
CA LYS A 370 -3.98 -42.30 13.04
C LYS A 370 -2.51 -42.72 13.13
N THR A 371 -1.58 -41.77 13.03
CA THR A 371 -0.13 -42.04 13.15
C THR A 371 0.24 -42.59 14.53
N LEU A 372 -0.33 -42.03 15.60
CA LEU A 372 -0.14 -42.54 16.96
C LEU A 372 -0.69 -43.97 17.10
N SER A 373 -1.87 -44.26 16.55
CA SER A 373 -2.46 -45.61 16.59
C SER A 373 -1.58 -46.66 15.90
N TRP A 374 -0.88 -46.26 14.83
CA TRP A 374 0.03 -47.13 14.10
C TRP A 374 1.33 -47.35 14.88
N ARG A 375 1.92 -46.29 15.45
CA ARG A 375 3.10 -46.40 16.32
C ARG A 375 2.81 -47.24 17.57
N LEU A 376 1.63 -47.09 18.17
CA LEU A 376 1.23 -47.86 19.35
C LEU A 376 1.19 -49.38 19.05
N ARG A 377 0.68 -49.75 17.87
CA ARG A 377 0.68 -51.15 17.40
C ARG A 377 2.11 -51.71 17.27
N HIS A 378 3.03 -50.94 16.71
CA HIS A 378 4.43 -51.35 16.62
C HIS A 378 5.11 -51.50 17.99
N VAL A 379 4.87 -50.57 18.92
CA VAL A 379 5.41 -50.67 20.29
C VAL A 379 4.86 -51.92 20.99
N ASN A 380 3.57 -52.21 20.84
CA ASN A 380 2.94 -53.39 21.43
C ASN A 380 3.45 -54.70 20.81
N GLN A 381 3.74 -54.75 19.51
CA GLN A 381 4.36 -55.90 18.88
C GLN A 381 5.79 -56.13 19.37
N LYS A 382 6.57 -55.06 19.54
CA LYS A 382 7.93 -55.14 20.10
C LYS A 382 7.95 -55.62 21.54
N ARG A 383 6.94 -55.29 22.36
CA ARG A 383 6.82 -55.78 23.74
C ARG A 383 6.42 -57.25 23.86
N LYS A 384 5.85 -57.85 22.81
CA LYS A 384 5.43 -59.26 22.79
C LYS A 384 6.52 -60.21 22.31
N ARG A 385 7.56 -59.69 21.67
CA ARG A 385 8.78 -60.42 21.33
C ARG A 385 9.76 -60.22 22.47
#